data_AF-A0A941GS80-F1
#
_entry.id   AF-A0A941GS80-F1
#
_cell.length_a   1.000
_cell.length_b   1.000
_cell.length_c   1.000
_cell.angle_alpha   90.00
_cell.angle_beta   90.00
_cell.angle_gamma   90.00
#
_symmetry.space_group_name_H-M   'P 1'
#
loop_
_entity.id
_entity.type
_entity.pdbx_description
1 polymer ?
#
loop_
_entity_poly.entity_id
_entity_poly.type
_entity_poly.pdbx_seq_one_letter_code
_entity_poly.pdbx_strand_id
1 'polypeptide(L)'
;MLVEKVFERLAETNILEKLAEKKKLAFIGEPETTTYLSNFFEPKGKSGYRYFSWQDGKIAASATEPKLEQSLTIIVASIQDEEAIYAEVNKYVAEQKLDLRVIRLFTDIFVNLIADRDLLQTSDCELKQPRLAYAVMSTPRSGSTFLCNTLKSTGIAGFPDEHLREPSLILAQNCHFDYVRYLKILMQHKVTANGVFGTKIISHFLQDHKQTELDFNPIDYISKFVYLIRKDKVAQAVSIFVAEKTNIWDVKKFDTARQDKYKEKIKELEKRQIGEQDLARVHHLYQDLLNQEKYLENFLAENKMSPMVIEYEAVEQDIEGYVKQILEYLGISYGDLKIKMPDVKLRSELSENLISQYRKKYG
;
A
#
# COMPACT_ATOMS: atom_id res chain seq x y z
N MET A 1 -1.89 4.62 -23.70
CA MET A 1 -1.51 5.72 -22.79
C MET A 1 -2.20 5.69 -21.43
N LEU A 2 -3.55 5.68 -21.31
CA LEU A 2 -4.19 5.66 -19.97
C LEU A 2 -4.09 4.29 -19.29
N VAL A 3 -4.41 3.20 -20.02
CA VAL A 3 -4.26 1.81 -19.54
C VAL A 3 -2.84 1.56 -19.00
N GLU A 4 -1.82 1.89 -19.79
CA GLU A 4 -0.41 1.73 -19.39
C GLU A 4 -0.08 2.48 -18.11
N LYS A 5 -0.50 3.75 -17.99
CA LYS A 5 -0.28 4.56 -16.78
C LYS A 5 -0.93 3.93 -15.54
N VAL A 6 -2.16 3.43 -15.66
CA VAL A 6 -2.84 2.75 -14.55
C VAL A 6 -2.05 1.52 -14.13
N PHE A 7 -1.71 0.63 -15.07
CA PHE A 7 -0.99 -0.60 -14.73
C PHE A 7 0.45 -0.38 -14.27
N GLU A 8 1.16 0.63 -14.79
CA GLU A 8 2.47 1.04 -14.29
C GLU A 8 2.41 1.44 -12.81
N ARG A 9 1.35 2.15 -12.40
CA ARG A 9 1.13 2.52 -10.99
C ARG A 9 0.70 1.33 -10.13
N LEU A 10 -0.04 0.37 -10.69
CA LEU A 10 -0.38 -0.86 -10.00
C LEU A 10 0.81 -1.83 -9.85
N ALA A 11 1.88 -1.66 -10.61
CA ALA A 11 3.01 -2.59 -10.62
C ALA A 11 3.64 -2.78 -9.21
N GLU A 12 3.62 -1.74 -8.35
CA GLU A 12 4.16 -1.86 -6.99
C GLU A 12 3.41 -2.90 -6.12
N THR A 13 2.16 -3.22 -6.47
CA THR A 13 1.36 -4.24 -5.77
C THR A 13 1.70 -5.67 -6.18
N ASN A 14 2.40 -5.84 -7.31
CA ASN A 14 2.63 -7.14 -7.96
C ASN A 14 1.34 -7.90 -8.33
N ILE A 15 0.20 -7.22 -8.50
CA ILE A 15 -1.10 -7.85 -8.82
C ILE A 15 -1.03 -8.77 -10.04
N LEU A 16 -0.38 -8.33 -11.12
CA LEU A 16 -0.27 -9.14 -12.33
C LEU A 16 0.70 -10.32 -12.16
N GLU A 17 1.77 -10.16 -11.38
CA GLU A 17 2.65 -11.30 -11.04
C GLU A 17 1.90 -12.35 -10.21
N LYS A 18 1.08 -11.92 -9.26
CA LYS A 18 0.23 -12.80 -8.45
C LYS A 18 -0.83 -13.52 -9.29
N LEU A 19 -1.38 -12.85 -10.30
CA LEU A 19 -2.27 -13.49 -11.26
C LEU A 19 -1.53 -14.48 -12.16
N ALA A 20 -0.29 -14.19 -12.55
CA ALA A 20 0.52 -15.12 -13.33
C ALA A 20 0.76 -16.45 -12.59
N GLU A 21 0.73 -16.49 -11.26
CA GLU A 21 0.80 -17.74 -10.49
C GLU A 21 -0.46 -18.63 -10.67
N LYS A 22 -1.59 -18.07 -11.12
CA LYS A 22 -2.87 -18.77 -11.30
C LYS A 22 -2.96 -19.46 -12.66
N LYS A 23 -3.92 -20.38 -12.78
CA LYS A 23 -4.20 -21.13 -14.02
C LYS A 23 -5.66 -20.87 -14.42
N LYS A 24 -5.98 -21.12 -15.69
CA LYS A 24 -7.38 -21.13 -16.20
C LYS A 24 -8.09 -19.78 -16.01
N LEU A 25 -7.45 -18.70 -16.44
CA LEU A 25 -8.02 -17.35 -16.42
C LEU A 25 -8.48 -16.92 -17.81
N ALA A 26 -9.61 -16.23 -17.85
CA ALA A 26 -10.11 -15.51 -19.01
C ALA A 26 -10.29 -14.04 -18.63
N PHE A 27 -9.87 -13.12 -19.48
CA PHE A 27 -10.00 -11.68 -19.27
C PHE A 27 -11.02 -11.09 -20.23
N ILE A 28 -11.94 -10.27 -19.72
CA ILE A 28 -12.93 -9.54 -20.51
C ILE A 28 -12.79 -8.05 -20.20
N GLY A 29 -12.66 -7.21 -21.21
CA GLY A 29 -12.46 -5.78 -21.03
C GLY A 29 -12.28 -5.05 -22.36
N GLU A 30 -11.98 -3.76 -22.33
CA GLU A 30 -11.72 -3.01 -23.57
C GLU A 30 -10.54 -3.63 -24.35
N PRO A 31 -10.49 -3.47 -25.69
CA PRO A 31 -9.40 -3.98 -26.51
C PRO A 31 -8.01 -3.54 -26.00
N GLU A 32 -7.86 -2.28 -25.58
CA GLU A 32 -6.60 -1.77 -25.05
C GLU A 32 -6.20 -2.47 -23.75
N THR A 33 -7.14 -2.65 -22.82
CA THR A 33 -6.93 -3.32 -21.53
C THR A 33 -6.55 -4.78 -21.72
N THR A 34 -7.30 -5.51 -22.55
CA THR A 34 -7.07 -6.93 -22.81
C THR A 34 -5.77 -7.18 -23.59
N THR A 35 -5.42 -6.29 -24.52
CA THR A 35 -4.12 -6.32 -25.24
C THR A 35 -2.95 -6.05 -24.31
N TYR A 36 -3.09 -5.10 -23.38
CA TYR A 36 -2.07 -4.85 -22.35
C TYR A 36 -1.82 -6.11 -21.52
N LEU A 37 -2.89 -6.76 -21.06
CA LEU A 37 -2.80 -7.98 -20.25
C LEU A 37 -2.20 -9.15 -21.05
N SER A 38 -2.57 -9.34 -22.32
CA SER A 38 -1.97 -10.39 -23.15
C SER A 38 -0.48 -10.18 -23.33
N ASN A 39 -0.05 -8.96 -23.63
CA ASN A 39 1.36 -8.61 -23.77
C ASN A 39 2.16 -8.82 -22.48
N PHE A 40 1.53 -8.67 -21.31
CA PHE A 40 2.17 -8.95 -20.02
C PHE A 40 2.32 -10.46 -19.75
N PHE A 41 1.26 -11.24 -20.02
CA PHE A 41 1.17 -12.63 -19.58
C PHE A 41 1.73 -13.65 -20.59
N GLU A 42 1.62 -13.41 -21.91
CA GLU A 42 2.08 -14.34 -22.94
C GLU A 42 3.59 -14.64 -22.84
N PRO A 43 4.49 -13.64 -22.68
CA PRO A 43 5.92 -13.89 -22.52
C PRO A 43 6.27 -14.72 -21.27
N LYS A 44 5.35 -14.78 -20.27
CA LYS A 44 5.51 -15.54 -19.03
C LYS A 44 4.95 -16.98 -19.13
N GLY A 45 4.73 -17.47 -20.35
CA GLY A 45 4.24 -18.82 -20.60
C GLY A 45 2.75 -19.02 -20.25
N LYS A 46 1.96 -17.95 -20.24
CA LYS A 46 0.51 -17.99 -19.97
C LYS A 46 -0.33 -17.97 -21.25
N SER A 47 0.13 -18.66 -22.29
CA SER A 47 -0.62 -18.87 -23.55
C SER A 47 -1.96 -19.59 -23.39
N GLY A 48 -2.19 -20.21 -22.22
CA GLY A 48 -3.47 -20.81 -21.84
C GLY A 48 -4.52 -19.82 -21.35
N TYR A 49 -4.15 -18.55 -21.12
CA TYR A 49 -5.13 -17.51 -20.81
C TYR A 49 -5.93 -17.14 -22.06
N ARG A 50 -7.12 -16.59 -21.83
CA ARG A 50 -8.03 -16.14 -22.90
C ARG A 50 -8.32 -14.67 -22.71
N TYR A 51 -8.47 -13.94 -23.81
CA TYR A 51 -8.71 -12.51 -23.82
C TYR A 51 -9.89 -12.24 -24.75
N PHE A 52 -10.89 -11.53 -24.25
CA PHE A 52 -12.11 -11.23 -24.98
C PHE A 52 -12.39 -9.73 -24.91
N SER A 53 -12.46 -9.09 -26.07
CA SER A 53 -12.73 -7.66 -26.17
C SER A 53 -14.21 -7.37 -25.92
N TRP A 54 -14.47 -6.37 -25.09
CA TRP A 54 -15.77 -5.76 -24.88
C TRP A 54 -15.89 -4.48 -25.73
N GLN A 55 -16.89 -4.43 -26.61
CA GLN A 55 -17.17 -3.30 -27.50
C GLN A 55 -18.68 -3.17 -27.70
N ASP A 56 -19.20 -1.95 -27.74
CA ASP A 56 -20.62 -1.67 -28.02
C ASP A 56 -21.62 -2.44 -27.14
N GLY A 57 -21.27 -2.61 -25.86
CA GLY A 57 -22.12 -3.30 -24.87
C GLY A 57 -22.20 -4.82 -25.07
N LYS A 58 -21.29 -5.41 -25.86
CA LYS A 58 -21.23 -6.85 -26.10
C LYS A 58 -19.79 -7.35 -26.08
N ILE A 59 -19.64 -8.64 -25.81
CA ILE A 59 -18.38 -9.34 -26.09
C ILE A 59 -18.27 -9.46 -27.62
N ALA A 60 -17.16 -9.00 -28.21
CA ALA A 60 -16.96 -9.00 -29.65
C ALA A 60 -17.22 -10.39 -30.26
N ALA A 61 -17.92 -10.46 -31.41
CA ALA A 61 -18.41 -11.72 -31.98
C ALA A 61 -17.31 -12.75 -32.37
N SER A 62 -16.03 -12.34 -32.45
CA SER A 62 -14.92 -13.30 -32.55
C SER A 62 -14.68 -14.11 -31.28
N ALA A 63 -15.33 -13.74 -30.17
CA ALA A 63 -15.37 -14.43 -28.88
C ALA A 63 -16.60 -15.35 -28.73
N THR A 64 -17.61 -15.20 -29.59
CA THR A 64 -18.82 -16.02 -29.51
C THR A 64 -18.61 -17.32 -30.28
N GLU A 65 -18.44 -18.39 -29.51
CA GLU A 65 -18.45 -19.82 -29.85
C GLU A 65 -17.12 -20.45 -30.32
N PRO A 66 -16.56 -21.49 -29.64
CA PRO A 66 -16.87 -22.06 -28.33
C PRO A 66 -15.65 -22.24 -27.39
N LYS A 67 -15.99 -22.50 -26.12
CA LYS A 67 -15.17 -22.98 -24.99
C LYS A 67 -14.60 -21.90 -24.06
N LEU A 68 -15.50 -21.10 -23.46
CA LEU A 68 -15.38 -20.93 -22.01
C LEU A 68 -15.52 -22.34 -21.39
N GLU A 69 -14.39 -23.00 -21.17
CA GLU A 69 -14.33 -24.32 -20.55
C GLU A 69 -14.91 -24.23 -19.13
N GLN A 70 -15.71 -25.24 -18.74
CA GLN A 70 -16.08 -25.45 -17.34
C GLN A 70 -14.78 -25.43 -16.50
N SER A 71 -14.75 -24.68 -15.39
CA SER A 71 -13.59 -24.39 -14.52
C SER A 71 -12.69 -23.19 -14.84
N LEU A 72 -13.02 -22.33 -15.81
CA LEU A 72 -12.35 -21.02 -15.96
C LEU A 72 -12.84 -20.01 -14.93
N THR A 73 -11.95 -19.15 -14.45
CA THR A 73 -12.32 -17.90 -13.76
C THR A 73 -12.27 -16.76 -14.77
N ILE A 74 -13.40 -16.09 -14.96
CA ILE A 74 -13.51 -14.88 -15.78
C ILE A 74 -13.16 -13.69 -14.91
N ILE A 75 -12.21 -12.88 -15.37
CA ILE A 75 -11.77 -11.63 -14.78
C ILE A 75 -12.23 -10.50 -15.70
N VAL A 76 -13.18 -9.71 -15.24
CA VAL A 76 -13.53 -8.44 -15.86
C VAL A 76 -12.42 -7.46 -15.51
N ALA A 77 -11.79 -6.89 -16.52
CA ALA A 77 -10.68 -5.96 -16.40
C ALA A 77 -10.99 -4.74 -17.26
N SER A 78 -11.57 -3.71 -16.63
CA SER A 78 -11.96 -2.48 -17.32
C SER A 78 -11.49 -1.27 -16.56
N ILE A 79 -10.85 -0.35 -17.27
CA ILE A 79 -10.52 0.97 -16.73
C ILE A 79 -11.65 1.97 -16.93
N GLN A 80 -12.72 1.61 -17.64
CA GLN A 80 -13.84 2.52 -17.91
C GLN A 80 -15.03 2.23 -17.01
N ASP A 81 -15.57 1.02 -17.01
CA ASP A 81 -16.74 0.65 -16.19
C ASP A 81 -16.73 -0.86 -15.93
N GLU A 82 -15.96 -1.25 -14.92
CA GLU A 82 -15.81 -2.64 -14.50
C GLU A 82 -17.14 -3.26 -14.04
N GLU A 83 -18.02 -2.47 -13.41
CA GLU A 83 -19.32 -2.93 -12.90
C GLU A 83 -20.32 -3.20 -14.03
N ALA A 84 -20.39 -2.32 -15.04
CA ALA A 84 -21.29 -2.54 -16.18
C ALA A 84 -20.94 -3.81 -16.95
N ILE A 85 -19.65 -4.04 -17.22
CA ILE A 85 -19.20 -5.27 -17.90
C ILE A 85 -19.44 -6.49 -17.01
N TYR A 86 -19.17 -6.38 -15.71
CA TYR A 86 -19.45 -7.45 -14.74
C TYR A 86 -20.91 -7.87 -14.73
N ALA A 87 -21.85 -6.93 -14.73
CA ALA A 87 -23.28 -7.21 -14.75
C ALA A 87 -23.71 -7.99 -16.01
N GLU A 88 -23.28 -7.53 -17.19
CA GLU A 88 -23.63 -8.18 -18.46
C GLU A 88 -22.97 -9.55 -18.63
N VAL A 89 -21.71 -9.71 -18.20
CA VAL A 89 -21.02 -11.02 -18.25
C VAL A 89 -21.70 -12.02 -17.31
N ASN A 90 -22.09 -11.62 -16.09
CA ASN A 90 -22.83 -12.51 -15.19
C ASN A 90 -24.19 -12.90 -15.77
N LYS A 91 -24.91 -11.95 -16.37
CA LYS A 91 -26.18 -12.22 -17.06
C LYS A 91 -25.98 -13.25 -18.17
N TYR A 92 -24.97 -13.10 -19.02
CA TYR A 92 -24.64 -14.06 -20.06
C TYR A 92 -24.31 -15.45 -19.48
N VAL A 93 -23.44 -15.53 -18.47
CA VAL A 93 -23.08 -16.80 -17.80
C VAL A 93 -24.33 -17.51 -17.25
N ALA A 94 -25.25 -16.76 -16.64
CA ALA A 94 -26.51 -17.29 -16.11
C ALA A 94 -27.47 -17.76 -17.21
N GLU A 95 -27.67 -16.97 -18.27
CA GLU A 95 -28.52 -17.31 -19.42
C GLU A 95 -28.04 -18.58 -20.13
N GLN A 96 -26.71 -18.75 -20.24
CA GLN A 96 -26.08 -19.92 -20.84
C GLN A 96 -25.94 -21.11 -19.87
N LYS A 97 -26.37 -20.98 -18.60
CA LYS A 97 -26.25 -22.00 -17.55
C LYS A 97 -24.82 -22.53 -17.37
N LEU A 98 -23.84 -21.63 -17.46
CA LEU A 98 -22.43 -21.96 -17.30
C LEU A 98 -22.05 -21.89 -15.82
N ASP A 99 -21.34 -22.90 -15.32
CA ASP A 99 -20.74 -22.88 -13.97
C ASP A 99 -19.36 -22.22 -14.03
N LEU A 100 -19.36 -20.90 -14.16
CA LEU A 100 -18.16 -20.07 -14.27
C LEU A 100 -18.17 -18.99 -13.20
N ARG A 101 -17.00 -18.79 -12.59
CA ARG A 101 -16.80 -17.70 -11.65
C ARG A 101 -16.46 -16.44 -12.42
N VAL A 102 -17.23 -15.36 -12.21
CA VAL A 102 -16.94 -14.02 -12.73
C VAL A 102 -16.50 -13.14 -11.56
N ILE A 103 -15.35 -12.49 -11.70
CA ILE A 103 -14.79 -11.55 -10.72
C ILE A 103 -14.21 -10.33 -11.45
N ARG A 104 -13.91 -9.28 -10.70
CA ARG A 104 -13.44 -7.97 -11.16
C ARG A 104 -11.98 -7.75 -10.79
N LEU A 105 -11.17 -7.23 -11.71
CA LEU A 105 -9.75 -7.02 -11.52
C LEU A 105 -9.46 -6.01 -10.41
N PHE A 106 -10.19 -4.90 -10.38
CA PHE A 106 -9.98 -3.87 -9.38
C PHE A 106 -10.86 -4.10 -8.16
N THR A 107 -12.17 -4.30 -8.35
CA THR A 107 -13.13 -4.39 -7.24
C THR A 107 -12.98 -5.67 -6.41
N ASP A 108 -12.53 -6.77 -7.01
CA ASP A 108 -12.32 -8.04 -6.30
C ASP A 108 -10.83 -8.34 -6.10
N ILE A 109 -10.06 -8.49 -7.18
CA ILE A 109 -8.68 -9.01 -7.12
C ILE A 109 -7.73 -8.04 -6.42
N PHE A 110 -7.71 -6.76 -6.81
CA PHE A 110 -6.89 -5.75 -6.14
C PHE A 110 -7.27 -5.62 -4.66
N VAL A 111 -8.57 -5.53 -4.35
CA VAL A 111 -9.04 -5.45 -2.96
C VAL A 111 -8.62 -6.68 -2.14
N ASN A 112 -8.82 -7.88 -2.67
CA ASN A 112 -8.44 -9.12 -1.99
C ASN A 112 -6.93 -9.21 -1.76
N LEU A 113 -6.13 -8.76 -2.73
CA LEU A 113 -4.69 -8.73 -2.62
C LEU A 113 -4.24 -7.87 -1.43
N ILE A 114 -4.76 -6.64 -1.31
CA ILE A 114 -4.36 -5.75 -0.21
C ILE A 114 -4.95 -6.21 1.13
N ALA A 115 -6.14 -6.84 1.11
CA ALA A 115 -6.81 -7.39 2.28
C ALA A 115 -6.25 -8.74 2.77
N ASP A 116 -5.19 -9.27 2.15
CA ASP A 116 -4.63 -10.62 2.41
C ASP A 116 -5.67 -11.75 2.33
N ARG A 117 -6.59 -11.63 1.37
CA ARG A 117 -7.68 -12.58 1.11
C ARG A 117 -7.34 -13.50 -0.08
N ASP A 118 -8.12 -14.57 -0.27
CA ASP A 118 -8.03 -15.36 -1.51
C ASP A 118 -8.26 -14.43 -2.72
N LEU A 119 -7.34 -14.48 -3.67
CA LEU A 119 -7.28 -13.57 -4.80
C LEU A 119 -8.49 -13.73 -5.74
N LEU A 120 -8.97 -14.97 -5.92
CA LEU A 120 -9.98 -15.29 -6.94
C LEU A 120 -11.39 -15.42 -6.36
N GLN A 121 -11.74 -14.64 -5.35
CA GLN A 121 -13.10 -14.60 -4.80
C GLN A 121 -13.75 -13.22 -4.99
N THR A 122 -15.07 -13.15 -4.91
CA THR A 122 -15.79 -11.86 -4.90
C THR A 122 -15.56 -11.11 -3.57
N SER A 123 -15.53 -9.78 -3.68
CA SER A 123 -15.53 -8.81 -2.59
C SER A 123 -16.93 -8.29 -2.25
N ASP A 124 -17.96 -8.85 -2.86
CA ASP A 124 -19.35 -8.58 -2.50
C ASP A 124 -19.65 -9.23 -1.15
N CYS A 125 -19.89 -8.37 -0.17
CA CYS A 125 -20.24 -8.76 1.17
C CYS A 125 -21.01 -7.64 1.85
N GLU A 126 -21.76 -8.02 2.88
CA GLU A 126 -22.30 -7.10 3.86
C GLU A 126 -21.13 -6.51 4.66
N LEU A 127 -21.01 -5.19 4.66
CA LEU A 127 -19.90 -4.47 5.28
C LEU A 127 -20.12 -4.35 6.78
N LYS A 128 -19.13 -4.80 7.56
CA LYS A 128 -19.11 -4.74 9.02
C LYS A 128 -18.03 -3.76 9.47
N GLN A 129 -18.36 -2.97 10.48
CA GLN A 129 -17.41 -2.04 11.08
C GLN A 129 -16.51 -2.76 12.09
N PRO A 130 -15.22 -2.39 12.17
CA PRO A 130 -14.35 -2.86 13.23
C PRO A 130 -14.81 -2.27 14.57
N ARG A 131 -14.44 -2.93 15.67
CA ARG A 131 -14.63 -2.38 17.01
C ARG A 131 -13.86 -1.06 17.19
N LEU A 132 -12.69 -0.98 16.57
CA LEU A 132 -11.81 0.19 16.63
C LEU A 132 -11.06 0.32 15.31
N ALA A 133 -10.98 1.54 14.78
CA ALA A 133 -10.11 1.90 13.68
C ALA A 133 -9.17 3.04 14.07
N TYR A 134 -7.86 2.86 13.87
CA TYR A 134 -6.85 3.89 14.11
C TYR A 134 -5.85 4.03 12.95
N ALA A 135 -5.20 5.20 12.88
CA ALA A 135 -4.09 5.44 11.97
C ALA A 135 -2.83 5.91 12.70
N VAL A 136 -1.68 5.40 12.26
CA VAL A 136 -0.37 6.00 12.55
C VAL A 136 -0.06 7.03 11.48
N MET A 137 -0.04 8.31 11.86
CA MET A 137 0.34 9.42 10.99
C MET A 137 1.82 9.72 11.17
N SER A 138 2.55 9.97 10.08
CA SER A 138 3.96 10.35 10.17
C SER A 138 4.51 10.95 8.87
N THR A 139 5.72 11.50 8.94
CA THR A 139 6.53 11.80 7.75
C THR A 139 7.33 10.57 7.29
N PRO A 140 7.80 10.52 6.02
CA PRO A 140 8.60 9.41 5.51
C PRO A 140 9.84 9.14 6.36
N ARG A 141 10.19 7.86 6.59
CA ARG A 141 11.40 7.44 7.35
C ARG A 141 11.48 7.94 8.81
N SER A 142 10.34 8.26 9.41
CA SER A 142 10.18 8.62 10.83
C SER A 142 10.36 7.44 11.80
N GLY A 143 10.38 6.19 11.31
CA GLY A 143 10.32 4.99 12.14
C GLY A 143 8.92 4.38 12.25
N SER A 144 7.95 4.89 11.49
CA SER A 144 6.57 4.39 11.51
C SER A 144 6.44 2.92 11.09
N THR A 145 7.28 2.41 10.18
CA THR A 145 7.33 0.96 9.86
C THR A 145 7.79 0.13 11.07
N PHE A 146 8.78 0.60 11.82
CA PHE A 146 9.24 -0.06 13.04
C PHE A 146 8.09 -0.13 14.06
N LEU A 147 7.47 1.00 14.35
CA LEU A 147 6.33 1.07 15.27
C LEU A 147 5.17 0.16 14.83
N CYS A 148 4.78 0.22 13.54
CA CYS A 148 3.69 -0.60 13.03
C CYS A 148 3.98 -2.09 13.10
N ASN A 149 5.23 -2.51 12.86
CA ASN A 149 5.64 -3.92 13.03
C ASN A 149 5.63 -4.35 14.50
N THR A 150 6.03 -3.47 15.42
CA THR A 150 5.91 -3.72 16.87
C THR A 150 4.45 -3.91 17.26
N LEU A 151 3.56 -3.00 16.83
CA LEU A 151 2.11 -3.09 17.08
C LEU A 151 1.51 -4.37 16.48
N LYS A 152 1.84 -4.71 15.23
CA LYS A 152 1.46 -6.00 14.60
C LYS A 152 1.87 -7.19 15.45
N SER A 153 3.07 -7.17 16.04
CA SER A 153 3.60 -8.29 16.82
C SER A 153 2.80 -8.60 18.09
N THR A 154 2.04 -7.63 18.60
CA THR A 154 1.17 -7.82 19.77
C THR A 154 0.00 -8.77 19.47
N GLY A 155 -0.38 -8.95 18.21
CA GLY A 155 -1.54 -9.75 17.80
C GLY A 155 -2.90 -9.14 18.16
N ILE A 156 -2.94 -7.93 18.74
CA ILE A 156 -4.16 -7.27 19.23
C ILE A 156 -4.32 -5.83 18.75
N ALA A 157 -3.31 -5.25 18.09
CA ALA A 157 -3.33 -3.87 17.61
C ALA A 157 -3.61 -3.76 16.09
N GLY A 158 -4.34 -4.72 15.51
CA GLY A 158 -4.59 -4.77 14.07
C GLY A 158 -3.34 -5.04 13.23
N PHE A 159 -3.43 -4.72 11.94
CA PHE A 159 -2.33 -4.87 10.99
C PHE A 159 -1.93 -3.55 10.33
N PRO A 160 -1.44 -2.54 11.09
CA PRO A 160 -1.11 -1.22 10.55
C PRO A 160 -0.10 -1.27 9.40
N ASP A 161 -0.55 -0.94 8.21
CA ASP A 161 0.27 -0.84 7.00
C ASP A 161 -0.20 0.32 6.11
N GLU A 162 0.57 0.61 5.07
CA GLU A 162 0.27 1.62 4.05
C GLU A 162 -0.77 1.07 3.07
N HIS A 163 -2.01 0.92 3.53
CA HIS A 163 -3.10 0.43 2.69
C HIS A 163 -3.63 1.50 1.72
N LEU A 164 -3.51 2.77 2.09
CA LEU A 164 -4.08 3.92 1.38
C LEU A 164 -2.99 4.65 0.58
N ARG A 165 -2.45 3.96 -0.43
CA ARG A 165 -1.34 4.43 -1.29
C ARG A 165 -1.82 4.82 -2.69
N GLU A 166 -0.89 5.34 -3.48
CA GLU A 166 -1.07 5.73 -4.89
C GLU A 166 -1.85 4.71 -5.74
N PRO A 167 -1.63 3.37 -5.68
CA PRO A 167 -2.39 2.41 -6.49
C PRO A 167 -3.90 2.52 -6.33
N SER A 168 -4.38 2.60 -5.09
CA SER A 168 -5.81 2.74 -4.80
C SER A 168 -6.37 4.09 -5.25
N LEU A 169 -5.55 5.14 -5.18
CA LEU A 169 -5.93 6.50 -5.57
C LEU A 169 -6.06 6.63 -7.09
N ILE A 170 -5.10 6.07 -7.85
CA ILE A 170 -5.11 6.04 -9.30
C ILE A 170 -6.34 5.28 -9.82
N LEU A 171 -6.70 4.16 -9.18
CA LEU A 171 -7.92 3.43 -9.51
C LEU A 171 -9.18 4.28 -9.26
N ALA A 172 -9.27 4.96 -8.12
CA ALA A 172 -10.42 5.82 -7.82
C ALA A 172 -10.56 6.97 -8.81
N GLN A 173 -9.45 7.57 -9.23
CA GLN A 173 -9.44 8.68 -10.18
C GLN A 173 -9.77 8.27 -11.62
N ASN A 174 -9.35 7.07 -12.05
CA ASN A 174 -9.31 6.71 -13.46
C ASN A 174 -10.18 5.51 -13.83
N CYS A 175 -10.73 4.77 -12.86
CA CYS A 175 -11.37 3.47 -13.09
C CYS A 175 -12.72 3.29 -12.37
N HIS A 176 -13.40 4.38 -11.98
CA HIS A 176 -14.65 4.36 -11.18
C HIS A 176 -14.57 3.43 -9.96
N PHE A 177 -13.38 3.25 -9.39
CA PHE A 177 -13.16 2.35 -8.28
C PHE A 177 -13.72 2.93 -6.98
N ASP A 178 -14.59 2.18 -6.30
CA ASP A 178 -15.19 2.58 -5.03
C ASP A 178 -14.16 2.51 -3.88
N TYR A 179 -13.45 3.61 -3.70
CA TYR A 179 -12.44 3.78 -2.66
C TYR A 179 -13.01 3.63 -1.24
N VAL A 180 -14.27 4.04 -1.03
CA VAL A 180 -14.94 3.96 0.27
C VAL A 180 -15.22 2.51 0.63
N ARG A 181 -15.76 1.74 -0.32
CA ARG A 181 -15.97 0.31 -0.18
C ARG A 181 -14.64 -0.42 0.03
N TYR A 182 -13.60 -0.06 -0.71
CA TYR A 182 -12.24 -0.57 -0.49
C TYR A 182 -11.78 -0.39 0.95
N LEU A 183 -11.86 0.83 1.50
CA LEU A 183 -11.49 1.09 2.89
C LEU A 183 -12.34 0.25 3.87
N LYS A 184 -13.65 0.16 3.66
CA LYS A 184 -14.54 -0.63 4.52
C LYS A 184 -14.21 -2.13 4.48
N ILE A 185 -13.83 -2.68 3.32
CA ILE A 185 -13.40 -4.08 3.20
C ILE A 185 -12.07 -4.30 3.95
N LEU A 186 -11.12 -3.37 3.84
CA LEU A 186 -9.90 -3.42 4.65
C LEU A 186 -10.21 -3.38 6.15
N MET A 187 -11.10 -2.48 6.57
CA MET A 187 -11.55 -2.35 7.95
C MET A 187 -12.28 -3.59 8.48
N GLN A 188 -12.87 -4.40 7.59
CA GLN A 188 -13.50 -5.67 7.95
C GLN A 188 -12.51 -6.83 8.05
N HIS A 189 -11.49 -6.87 7.19
CA HIS A 189 -10.64 -8.06 7.02
C HIS A 189 -9.22 -7.91 7.58
N LYS A 190 -8.68 -6.69 7.63
CA LYS A 190 -7.36 -6.40 8.20
C LYS A 190 -7.45 -6.08 9.69
N VAL A 191 -8.21 -6.90 10.41
CA VAL A 191 -8.44 -6.77 11.86
C VAL A 191 -7.80 -7.92 12.63
N THR A 192 -7.31 -7.63 13.83
CA THR A 192 -7.00 -8.67 14.81
C THR A 192 -8.28 -9.25 15.42
N ALA A 193 -8.21 -10.41 16.07
CA ALA A 193 -9.38 -11.13 16.58
C ALA A 193 -10.25 -10.32 17.56
N ASN A 194 -9.68 -9.29 18.20
CA ASN A 194 -10.38 -8.33 19.06
C ASN A 194 -11.05 -7.16 18.29
N GLY A 195 -11.18 -7.26 16.96
CA GLY A 195 -11.88 -6.31 16.10
C GLY A 195 -11.15 -4.99 15.87
N VAL A 196 -9.82 -4.95 16.02
CA VAL A 196 -9.02 -3.72 15.84
C VAL A 196 -8.44 -3.65 14.43
N PHE A 197 -8.76 -2.58 13.71
CA PHE A 197 -8.14 -2.19 12.45
C PHE A 197 -7.10 -1.10 12.69
N GLY A 198 -5.93 -1.25 12.07
CA GLY A 198 -4.88 -0.24 12.06
C GLY A 198 -4.42 0.04 10.64
N THR A 199 -4.10 1.31 10.33
CA THR A 199 -3.45 1.70 9.09
C THR A 199 -2.34 2.73 9.33
N LYS A 200 -1.57 3.05 8.30
CA LYS A 200 -0.49 4.04 8.34
C LYS A 200 -0.68 5.06 7.22
N ILE A 201 -0.64 6.33 7.60
CA ILE A 201 -0.81 7.47 6.68
C ILE A 201 0.49 8.28 6.72
N ILE A 202 1.14 8.39 5.57
CA ILE A 202 2.33 9.22 5.41
C ILE A 202 1.92 10.57 4.82
N SER A 203 2.54 11.66 5.28
CA SER A 203 2.19 13.05 4.88
C SER A 203 1.94 13.27 3.39
N HIS A 204 2.78 12.73 2.49
CA HIS A 204 2.58 12.90 1.04
C HIS A 204 1.33 12.19 0.53
N PHE A 205 0.89 11.07 1.12
CA PHE A 205 -0.37 10.42 0.72
C PHE A 205 -1.58 11.35 0.95
N LEU A 206 -1.56 12.16 2.01
CA LEU A 206 -2.61 13.15 2.27
C LEU A 206 -2.53 14.33 1.29
N GLN A 207 -1.32 14.70 0.85
CA GLN A 207 -1.13 15.75 -0.16
C GLN A 207 -1.65 15.26 -1.52
N ASP A 208 -1.30 14.03 -1.90
CA ASP A 208 -1.75 13.38 -3.13
C ASP A 208 -3.27 13.27 -3.13
N HIS A 209 -3.86 12.81 -2.01
CA HIS A 209 -5.31 12.74 -1.84
C HIS A 209 -5.99 14.12 -1.98
N LYS A 210 -5.42 15.18 -1.37
CA LYS A 210 -5.97 16.55 -1.47
C LYS A 210 -5.91 17.11 -2.90
N GLN A 211 -5.01 16.62 -3.73
CA GLN A 211 -4.93 16.98 -5.15
C GLN A 211 -5.97 16.24 -6.00
N THR A 212 -6.67 15.27 -5.43
CA THR A 212 -7.75 14.56 -6.11
C THR A 212 -9.08 15.26 -5.86
N GLU A 213 -9.94 15.33 -6.89
CA GLU A 213 -11.32 15.84 -6.76
C GLU A 213 -12.28 14.78 -6.18
N LEU A 214 -11.76 13.83 -5.39
CA LEU A 214 -12.57 12.76 -4.80
C LEU A 214 -13.37 13.31 -3.61
N ASP A 215 -14.70 13.12 -3.64
CA ASP A 215 -15.63 13.52 -2.59
C ASP A 215 -15.69 12.49 -1.45
N PHE A 216 -14.54 12.19 -0.86
CA PHE A 216 -14.41 11.29 0.29
C PHE A 216 -13.13 11.61 1.04
N ASN A 217 -13.12 11.42 2.36
CA ASN A 217 -11.90 11.54 3.15
C ASN A 217 -11.70 10.28 4.01
N PRO A 218 -10.60 9.51 3.85
CA PRO A 218 -10.40 8.28 4.62
C PRO A 218 -10.32 8.50 6.13
N ILE A 219 -10.01 9.73 6.56
CA ILE A 219 -9.96 10.06 7.99
C ILE A 219 -11.34 9.99 8.66
N ASP A 220 -12.43 10.18 7.91
CA ASP A 220 -13.80 10.18 8.44
C ASP A 220 -14.21 8.81 9.01
N TYR A 221 -13.49 7.77 8.60
CA TYR A 221 -13.72 6.38 9.03
C TYR A 221 -12.76 5.95 10.15
N ILE A 222 -11.83 6.82 10.55
CA ILE A 222 -10.77 6.51 11.51
C ILE A 222 -11.03 7.29 12.79
N SER A 223 -11.12 6.56 13.91
CA SER A 223 -11.57 7.13 15.19
C SER A 223 -10.44 7.61 16.10
N LYS A 224 -9.22 7.10 15.91
CA LYS A 224 -8.06 7.38 16.75
C LYS A 224 -6.81 7.57 15.91
N PHE A 225 -5.93 8.46 16.34
CA PHE A 225 -4.74 8.81 15.59
C PHE A 225 -3.52 8.81 16.51
N VAL A 226 -2.45 8.16 16.06
CA VAL A 226 -1.13 8.22 16.70
C VAL A 226 -0.23 9.00 15.77
N TYR A 227 0.31 10.12 16.23
CA TYR A 227 1.22 10.95 15.44
C TYR A 227 2.66 10.70 15.85
N LEU A 228 3.42 10.04 14.97
CA LEU A 228 4.82 9.72 15.20
C LEU A 228 5.74 10.80 14.61
N ILE A 229 6.54 11.40 15.48
CA ILE A 229 7.55 12.39 15.15
C ILE A 229 8.94 11.77 15.33
N ARG A 230 9.89 12.15 14.47
CA ARG A 230 11.31 11.86 14.66
C ARG A 230 12.06 13.16 14.87
N LYS A 231 12.70 13.31 16.04
CA LYS A 231 13.35 14.56 16.46
C LYS A 231 14.63 14.84 15.67
N ASP A 232 15.45 13.83 15.40
CA ASP A 232 16.68 14.01 14.61
C ASP A 232 16.37 14.08 13.11
N LYS A 233 15.92 15.25 12.64
CA LYS A 233 15.57 15.51 11.24
C LYS A 233 16.75 15.36 10.28
N VAL A 234 17.97 15.63 10.74
CA VAL A 234 19.18 15.40 9.94
C VAL A 234 19.37 13.90 9.70
N ALA A 235 19.29 13.09 10.75
CA ALA A 235 19.36 11.64 10.60
C ALA A 235 18.20 11.07 9.77
N GLN A 236 17.01 11.67 9.85
CA GLN A 236 15.86 11.31 9.01
C GLN A 236 16.13 11.62 7.52
N ALA A 237 16.62 12.83 7.20
CA ALA A 237 16.96 13.25 5.84
C ALA A 237 18.07 12.38 5.22
N VAL A 238 19.12 12.08 5.99
CA VAL A 238 20.17 11.13 5.57
C VAL A 238 19.60 9.74 5.31
N SER A 239 18.65 9.30 6.13
CA SER A 239 17.97 8.02 5.93
C SER A 239 17.17 7.96 4.64
N ILE A 240 16.55 9.07 4.22
CA ILE A 240 15.85 9.18 2.93
C ILE A 240 16.88 9.18 1.80
N PHE A 241 17.92 10.00 1.89
CA PHE A 241 18.98 10.07 0.88
C PHE A 241 19.60 8.69 0.59
N VAL A 242 19.92 7.92 1.64
CA VAL A 242 20.45 6.56 1.48
C VAL A 242 19.42 5.64 0.82
N ALA A 243 18.14 5.74 1.17
CA ALA A 243 17.08 4.97 0.53
C ALA A 243 16.94 5.31 -0.97
N GLU A 244 16.99 6.60 -1.35
CA GLU A 244 16.97 7.05 -2.75
C GLU A 244 18.14 6.48 -3.55
N LYS A 245 19.36 6.55 -3.00
CA LYS A 245 20.57 6.08 -3.70
C LYS A 245 20.64 4.57 -3.83
N THR A 246 20.12 3.84 -2.85
CA THR A 246 20.09 2.37 -2.88
C THR A 246 18.87 1.82 -3.63
N ASN A 247 17.85 2.65 -3.86
CA ASN A 247 16.50 2.25 -4.27
C ASN A 247 15.88 1.19 -3.34
N ILE A 248 16.23 1.23 -2.04
CA ILE A 248 15.79 0.27 -1.03
C ILE A 248 15.23 1.05 0.17
N TRP A 249 13.90 1.07 0.22
CA TRP A 249 13.13 1.84 1.20
C TRP A 249 12.80 1.07 2.47
N ASP A 250 12.74 -0.27 2.36
CA ASP A 250 12.54 -1.21 3.46
C ASP A 250 13.29 -2.53 3.20
N VAL A 251 13.73 -3.17 4.28
CA VAL A 251 14.48 -4.43 4.29
C VAL A 251 13.82 -5.35 5.31
N LYS A 252 12.98 -6.27 4.84
CA LYS A 252 12.32 -7.26 5.70
C LYS A 252 13.33 -8.36 6.11
N LYS A 253 13.26 -8.84 7.36
CA LYS A 253 14.20 -9.82 7.94
C LYS A 253 14.34 -11.11 7.13
N PHE A 254 13.23 -11.62 6.60
CA PHE A 254 13.17 -12.88 5.88
C PHE A 254 13.51 -12.77 4.38
N ASP A 255 13.91 -11.58 3.93
CA ASP A 255 14.33 -11.34 2.55
C ASP A 255 15.86 -11.17 2.51
N THR A 256 16.56 -12.31 2.63
CA THR A 256 18.03 -12.38 2.64
C THR A 256 18.63 -11.81 1.35
N ALA A 257 18.01 -12.08 0.20
CA ALA A 257 18.45 -11.53 -1.08
C ALA A 257 18.42 -10.00 -1.11
N ARG A 258 17.35 -9.38 -0.58
CA ARG A 258 17.25 -7.91 -0.50
C ARG A 258 18.19 -7.32 0.54
N GLN A 259 18.47 -8.02 1.63
CA GLN A 259 19.49 -7.63 2.61
C GLN A 259 20.89 -7.59 2.01
N ASP A 260 21.27 -8.62 1.27
CA ASP A 260 22.60 -8.70 0.66
C ASP A 260 22.77 -7.63 -0.42
N LYS A 261 21.74 -7.44 -1.26
CA LYS A 261 21.70 -6.34 -2.24
C LYS A 261 21.81 -4.96 -1.58
N TYR A 262 21.16 -4.76 -0.43
CA TYR A 262 21.29 -3.52 0.34
C TYR A 262 22.72 -3.29 0.83
N LYS A 263 23.35 -4.31 1.42
CA LYS A 263 24.73 -4.22 1.91
C LYS A 263 25.72 -3.93 0.78
N GLU A 264 25.53 -4.56 -0.38
CA GLU A 264 26.32 -4.29 -1.58
C GLU A 264 26.18 -2.83 -2.03
N LYS A 265 24.95 -2.35 -2.17
CA LYS A 265 24.65 -0.95 -2.53
C LYS A 265 25.24 0.07 -1.54
N ILE A 266 25.23 -0.23 -0.25
CA ILE A 266 25.86 0.62 0.76
C ILE A 266 27.38 0.66 0.58
N LYS A 267 28.03 -0.48 0.38
CA LYS A 267 29.47 -0.54 0.10
C LYS A 267 29.85 0.20 -1.18
N GLU A 268 29.01 0.16 -2.21
CA GLU A 268 29.20 0.97 -3.43
C GLU A 268 29.17 2.47 -3.11
N LEU A 269 28.19 2.90 -2.29
CA LEU A 269 28.05 4.29 -1.89
C LEU A 269 29.18 4.76 -0.96
N GLU A 270 29.69 3.90 -0.08
CA GLU A 270 30.83 4.19 0.79
C GLU A 270 32.13 4.41 0.03
N LYS A 271 32.33 3.69 -1.09
CA LYS A 271 33.48 3.90 -1.99
C LYS A 271 33.41 5.23 -2.74
N ARG A 272 32.21 5.77 -2.94
CA ARG A 272 32.01 7.06 -3.57
C ARG A 272 32.28 8.17 -2.55
N GLN A 273 33.08 9.15 -2.93
CA GLN A 273 33.28 10.32 -2.09
C GLN A 273 31.98 11.12 -1.96
N ILE A 274 31.51 11.33 -0.73
CA ILE A 274 30.39 12.24 -0.44
C ILE A 274 30.79 13.64 -0.88
N GLY A 275 30.06 14.18 -1.85
CA GLY A 275 30.34 15.50 -2.42
C GLY A 275 29.38 16.58 -1.92
N GLU A 276 29.64 17.83 -2.31
CA GLU A 276 28.77 18.96 -1.96
C GLU A 276 27.34 18.79 -2.48
N GLN A 277 27.16 18.17 -3.65
CA GLN A 277 25.84 17.90 -4.21
C GLN A 277 25.03 16.91 -3.35
N ASP A 278 25.70 15.95 -2.72
CA ASP A 278 25.04 14.98 -1.82
C ASP A 278 24.56 15.69 -0.55
N LEU A 279 25.40 16.56 0.03
CA LEU A 279 25.02 17.36 1.20
C LEU A 279 23.90 18.37 0.87
N ALA A 280 23.92 18.96 -0.32
CA ALA A 280 22.83 19.83 -0.79
C ALA A 280 21.52 19.03 -0.95
N ARG A 281 21.56 17.82 -1.50
CA ARG A 281 20.38 16.94 -1.57
C ARG A 281 19.84 16.61 -0.18
N VAL A 282 20.72 16.27 0.78
CA VAL A 282 20.32 16.04 2.18
C VAL A 282 19.68 17.30 2.78
N HIS A 283 20.21 18.50 2.48
CA HIS A 283 19.62 19.76 2.94
C HIS A 283 18.21 19.98 2.38
N HIS A 284 18.01 19.74 1.08
CA HIS A 284 16.67 19.80 0.49
C HIS A 284 15.70 18.83 1.16
N LEU A 285 16.11 17.57 1.36
CA LEU A 285 15.30 16.56 2.06
C LEU A 285 14.97 16.97 3.50
N TYR A 286 15.90 17.63 4.20
CA TYR A 286 15.66 18.18 5.53
C TYR A 286 14.55 19.26 5.49
N GLN A 287 14.62 20.21 4.55
CA GLN A 287 13.58 21.23 4.40
C GLN A 287 12.22 20.63 4.02
N ASP A 288 12.21 19.64 3.12
CA ASP A 288 11.00 18.93 2.72
C ASP A 288 10.35 18.21 3.90
N LEU A 289 11.16 17.63 4.81
CA LEU A 289 10.66 17.00 6.03
C LEU A 289 10.03 18.01 7.00
N LEU A 290 10.61 19.20 7.16
CA LEU A 290 10.02 20.27 7.98
C LEU A 290 8.68 20.74 7.39
N ASN A 291 8.61 20.89 6.07
CA ASN A 291 7.37 21.26 5.38
C ASN A 291 6.29 20.18 5.52
N GLN A 292 6.65 18.90 5.40
CA GLN A 292 5.73 17.77 5.58
C GLN A 292 5.23 17.64 7.02
N GLU A 293 6.08 17.90 8.01
CA GLU A 293 5.70 17.93 9.43
C GLU A 293 4.70 19.07 9.70
N LYS A 294 5.04 20.28 9.28
CA LYS A 294 4.13 21.43 9.39
C LYS A 294 2.80 21.21 8.66
N TYR A 295 2.84 20.55 7.50
CA TYR A 295 1.62 20.17 6.78
C TYR A 295 0.73 19.23 7.61
N LEU A 296 1.30 18.22 8.26
CA LEU A 296 0.56 17.31 9.13
C LEU A 296 -0.02 18.04 10.35
N GLU A 297 0.75 18.91 10.99
CA GLU A 297 0.29 19.70 12.13
C GLU A 297 -0.90 20.59 11.75
N ASN A 298 -0.80 21.29 10.62
CA ASN A 298 -1.90 22.10 10.08
C ASN A 298 -3.11 21.24 9.75
N PHE A 299 -2.91 20.10 9.09
CA PHE A 299 -3.98 19.17 8.74
C PHE A 299 -4.73 18.68 9.99
N LEU A 300 -3.99 18.30 11.04
CA LEU A 300 -4.57 17.86 12.32
C LEU A 300 -5.37 19.00 12.97
N ALA A 301 -4.84 20.23 12.97
CA ALA A 301 -5.51 21.40 13.53
C ALA A 301 -6.78 21.79 12.77
N GLU A 302 -6.71 21.84 11.43
CA GLU A 302 -7.84 22.16 10.53
C GLU A 302 -9.00 21.16 10.71
N ASN A 303 -8.67 19.87 10.89
CA ASN A 303 -9.66 18.80 11.12
C ASN A 303 -10.02 18.61 12.61
N LYS A 304 -9.53 19.48 13.51
CA LYS A 304 -9.79 19.44 14.96
C LYS A 304 -9.47 18.07 15.60
N MET A 305 -8.41 17.43 15.11
CA MET A 305 -8.00 16.10 15.55
C MET A 305 -7.07 16.22 16.76
N SER A 306 -7.20 15.28 17.71
CA SER A 306 -6.34 15.20 18.91
C SER A 306 -5.60 13.85 18.94
N PRO A 307 -4.48 13.71 18.19
CA PRO A 307 -3.72 12.48 18.16
C PRO A 307 -2.90 12.28 19.43
N MET A 308 -2.55 11.02 19.74
CA MET A 308 -1.46 10.73 20.68
C MET A 308 -0.14 11.00 19.97
N VAL A 309 0.59 12.03 20.41
CA VAL A 309 1.90 12.37 19.86
C VAL A 309 2.97 11.53 20.55
N ILE A 310 3.83 10.89 19.76
CA ILE A 310 4.93 10.05 20.23
C ILE A 310 6.20 10.35 19.45
N GLU A 311 7.34 10.15 20.10
CA GLU A 311 8.66 10.43 19.53
C GLU A 311 9.39 9.12 19.24
N TYR A 312 9.92 8.97 18.03
CA TYR A 312 10.67 7.79 17.61
C TYR A 312 11.80 7.44 18.60
N GLU A 313 12.58 8.44 18.99
CA GLU A 313 13.71 8.26 19.90
C GLU A 313 13.28 7.78 21.28
N ALA A 314 12.07 8.13 21.72
CA ALA A 314 11.53 7.66 23.00
C ALA A 314 10.98 6.24 22.89
N VAL A 315 10.31 5.90 21.77
CA VAL A 315 9.88 4.53 21.48
C VAL A 315 11.08 3.59 21.36
N GLU A 316 12.18 4.04 20.76
CA GLU A 316 13.42 3.25 20.63
C GLU A 316 14.06 2.93 22.00
N GLN A 317 13.92 3.83 22.98
CA GLN A 317 14.45 3.64 24.34
C GLN A 317 13.58 2.72 25.21
N ASP A 318 12.26 2.79 25.07
CA ASP A 318 11.31 1.96 25.83
C ASP A 318 10.16 1.45 24.95
N ILE A 319 10.45 0.42 24.15
CA ILE A 319 9.51 -0.13 23.18
C ILE A 319 8.26 -0.67 23.90
N GLU A 320 8.42 -1.43 24.98
CA GLU A 320 7.30 -2.06 25.67
C GLU A 320 6.42 -1.02 26.37
N GLY A 321 7.03 -0.03 27.05
CA GLY A 321 6.28 1.05 27.71
C GLY A 321 5.48 1.88 26.72
N TYR A 322 6.05 2.26 25.58
CA TYR A 322 5.31 3.02 24.56
C TYR A 322 4.23 2.18 23.86
N VAL A 323 4.44 0.88 23.64
CA VAL A 323 3.37 0.00 23.14
C VAL A 323 2.20 -0.05 24.12
N LYS A 324 2.47 -0.19 25.43
CA LYS A 324 1.43 -0.19 26.47
C LYS A 324 0.64 1.12 26.47
N GLN A 325 1.32 2.27 26.44
CA GLN A 325 0.68 3.58 26.38
C GLN A 325 -0.20 3.76 25.13
N ILE A 326 0.27 3.28 23.97
CA ILE A 326 -0.52 3.32 22.73
C ILE A 326 -1.77 2.43 22.87
N LEU A 327 -1.63 1.21 23.38
CA LEU A 327 -2.78 0.31 23.60
C LEU A 327 -3.80 0.93 24.56
N GLU A 328 -3.36 1.59 25.63
CA GLU A 328 -4.22 2.32 26.57
C GLU A 328 -4.96 3.47 25.89
N TYR A 329 -4.24 4.32 25.13
CA TYR A 329 -4.84 5.42 24.37
C TYR A 329 -5.90 4.94 23.36
N LEU A 330 -5.63 3.78 22.76
CA LEU A 330 -6.53 3.11 21.82
C LEU A 330 -7.69 2.38 22.52
N GLY A 331 -7.69 2.23 23.84
CA GLY A 331 -8.71 1.47 24.56
C GLY A 331 -8.66 -0.03 24.24
N ILE A 332 -7.46 -0.58 24.08
CA ILE A 332 -7.22 -2.00 23.83
C ILE A 332 -6.73 -2.64 25.13
N SER A 333 -7.53 -3.55 25.69
CA SER A 333 -7.12 -4.33 26.85
C SER A 333 -6.01 -5.32 26.48
N TYR A 334 -5.01 -5.44 27.35
CA TYR A 334 -3.91 -6.37 27.21
C TYR A 334 -3.59 -7.03 28.55
N GLY A 335 -3.21 -8.31 28.52
CA GLY A 335 -2.58 -9.01 29.64
C GLY A 335 -1.07 -9.01 29.47
N ASP A 336 -0.43 -10.17 29.63
CA ASP A 336 0.99 -10.31 29.35
C ASP A 336 1.27 -10.15 27.84
N LEU A 337 1.91 -9.04 27.48
CA LEU A 337 2.26 -8.73 26.10
C LEU A 337 3.52 -9.49 25.69
N LYS A 338 3.42 -10.28 24.61
CA LYS A 338 4.58 -10.86 23.93
C LYS A 338 4.95 -10.01 22.73
N ILE A 339 5.75 -8.98 22.96
CA ILE A 339 6.21 -8.08 21.90
C ILE A 339 7.43 -8.72 21.23
N LYS A 340 7.34 -8.94 19.90
CA LYS A 340 8.54 -9.29 19.14
C LYS A 340 9.22 -7.99 18.75
N MET A 341 10.43 -7.79 19.28
CA MET A 341 11.24 -6.62 18.92
C MET A 341 11.53 -6.68 17.41
N PRO A 342 11.09 -5.67 16.62
CA PRO A 342 11.53 -5.55 15.25
C PRO A 342 13.03 -5.26 15.23
N ASP A 343 13.71 -5.69 14.18
CA ASP A 343 15.15 -5.40 14.05
C ASP A 343 15.35 -3.88 13.98
N VAL A 344 16.09 -3.33 14.94
CA VAL A 344 16.51 -1.92 14.91
C VAL A 344 17.56 -1.78 13.81
N LYS A 345 17.28 -0.92 12.82
CA LYS A 345 18.24 -0.65 11.75
C LYS A 345 19.39 0.16 12.34
N LEU A 346 20.50 -0.51 12.63
CA LEU A 346 21.74 0.15 13.03
C LEU A 346 22.15 1.16 11.95
N ARG A 347 22.56 2.37 12.39
CA ARG A 347 23.06 3.42 11.51
C ARG A 347 24.39 2.93 10.91
N SER A 348 24.52 3.02 9.58
CA SER A 348 25.78 2.66 8.90
C SER A 348 26.85 3.73 9.14
N GLU A 349 28.12 3.37 9.00
CA GLU A 349 29.24 4.33 9.03
C GLU A 349 29.03 5.45 8.01
N LEU A 350 28.53 5.12 6.82
CA LEU A 350 28.11 6.11 5.81
C LEU A 350 27.10 7.14 6.36
N SER A 351 26.11 6.68 7.11
CA SER A 351 25.06 7.54 7.65
C SER A 351 25.63 8.50 8.68
N GLU A 352 26.47 8.01 9.59
CA GLU A 352 27.13 8.85 10.61
C GLU A 352 28.08 9.86 9.96
N ASN A 353 28.83 9.44 8.93
CA ASN A 353 29.70 10.34 8.17
C ASN A 353 28.90 11.45 7.47
N LEU A 354 27.81 11.10 6.78
CA LEU A 354 26.90 12.08 6.15
C LEU A 354 26.33 13.07 7.18
N ILE A 355 25.86 12.59 8.33
CA ILE A 355 25.32 13.44 9.40
C ILE A 355 26.39 14.40 9.91
N SER A 356 27.60 13.91 10.17
CA SER A 356 28.72 14.72 10.67
C SER A 356 29.13 15.81 9.66
N GLN A 357 29.33 15.43 8.40
CA GLN A 357 29.66 16.39 7.33
C GLN A 357 28.55 17.41 7.10
N TYR A 358 27.29 16.98 7.14
CA TYR A 358 26.13 17.86 7.03
C TYR A 358 26.12 18.90 8.15
N ARG A 359 26.23 18.45 9.40
CA ARG A 359 26.24 19.35 10.58
C ARG A 359 27.42 20.31 10.54
N LYS A 360 28.59 19.91 10.01
CA LYS A 360 29.73 20.82 9.82
C LYS A 360 29.45 21.92 8.79
N LYS A 361 28.65 21.64 7.76
CA LYS A 361 28.37 22.58 6.65
C LYS A 361 27.15 23.47 6.91
N TYR A 362 26.10 22.92 7.52
CA TYR A 362 24.79 23.57 7.66
C TYR A 362 24.33 23.78 9.11
N GLY A 363 25.11 23.31 10.10
CA GLY A 363 24.77 23.36 11.52
C GLY A 363 25.20 24.62 12.25
#